data_AF-A0A9E5J9F4-F1
#
_entry.id   AF-A0A9E5J9F4-F1
#
_cell.length_a   1.000
_cell.length_b   1.000
_cell.length_c   1.000
_cell.angle_alpha   90.00
_cell.angle_beta   90.00
_cell.angle_gamma   90.00
#
_symmetry.space_group_name_H-M   'P 1'
#
loop_
_entity.id
_entity.type
_entity.pdbx_description
1 polymer ?
#
loop_
_entity_poly.entity_id
_entity_poly.type
_entity_poly.pdbx_seq_one_letter_code
_entity_poly.pdbx_strand_id
1 'polypeptide(L)'
;MWFEGASCRGVRMNQQTTPSVSLKTSPLLAQWLRFEADGSVTVFTGKAELGQGILHALKLTAAHELDLPLTRIRIETANTAHSPDEGMTSGSLSVQDSGMAIRQACAHAAQLFKMHTCTAYAELRSKIDAQLPVDVTVPTKSTALNLTEGREDLVALVHGKPIFLHDLGINVDLTPIKNLLHGRMVRGPGLRCTLRDEGWTDALAAMSEEIQVFRDGSLVGVVAPTEELAETAAGKLQRLLTWDVEALPDCREGGVDLWEVAPAMDSQVFHEAGQLQEASTEGKLYEAVYFRPALHHGSMGPSVALAVWESSEAS
;
A
#
# COMPACT_ATOMS: atom_id res chain seq x y z
N MET A 1 44.52 6.63 -26.39
CA MET A 1 44.69 8.00 -25.91
C MET A 1 43.74 8.15 -24.73
N TRP A 2 44.30 8.09 -23.53
CA TRP A 2 43.56 8.14 -22.27
C TRP A 2 43.16 9.60 -22.03
N PHE A 3 41.87 9.85 -21.77
CA PHE A 3 41.43 11.12 -21.22
C PHE A 3 41.25 10.95 -19.71
N GLU A 4 42.10 11.63 -18.95
CA GLU A 4 41.97 11.81 -17.50
C GLU A 4 40.69 12.61 -17.22
N GLY A 5 39.75 11.97 -16.51
CA GLY A 5 38.53 12.61 -16.04
C GLY A 5 38.81 13.47 -14.81
N ALA A 6 38.47 14.74 -14.92
CA ALA A 6 38.58 15.74 -13.87
C ALA A 6 37.90 15.30 -12.57
N SER A 7 38.56 15.60 -11.45
CA SER A 7 38.03 15.50 -10.09
C SER A 7 36.74 16.31 -9.94
N CYS A 8 35.58 15.63 -9.95
CA CYS A 8 34.33 16.22 -9.46
C CYS A 8 34.43 16.37 -7.93
N ARG A 9 34.72 17.59 -7.47
CA ARG A 9 34.45 17.98 -6.08
C ARG A 9 32.95 17.83 -5.85
N GLY A 10 32.57 16.94 -4.94
CA GLY A 10 31.18 16.70 -4.58
C GLY A 10 30.50 17.99 -4.17
N VAL A 11 29.52 18.42 -4.97
CA VAL A 11 28.53 19.39 -4.53
C VAL A 11 27.74 18.70 -3.43
N ARG A 12 27.84 19.17 -2.18
CA ARG A 12 26.84 18.85 -1.16
C ARG A 12 25.54 19.48 -1.64
N MET A 13 24.74 18.71 -2.35
CA MET A 13 23.33 19.01 -2.56
C MET A 13 22.73 19.14 -1.15
N ASN A 14 22.36 20.35 -0.75
CA ASN A 14 21.56 20.57 0.43
C ASN A 14 20.16 20.02 0.11
N GLN A 15 19.99 18.70 0.22
CA GLN A 15 18.68 18.07 0.05
C GLN A 15 17.82 18.58 1.20
N GLN A 16 16.98 19.58 0.92
CA GLN A 16 15.80 19.79 1.75
C GLN A 16 15.01 18.48 1.73
N THR A 17 15.02 17.79 2.87
CA THR A 17 14.34 16.52 3.06
C THR A 17 12.84 16.81 3.20
N THR A 18 12.16 16.83 2.07
CA THR A 18 10.69 16.92 2.03
C THR A 18 10.10 15.71 2.77
N PRO A 19 9.05 15.90 3.60
CA PRO A 19 8.35 14.77 4.21
C PRO A 19 7.81 13.84 3.11
N SER A 20 7.95 12.53 3.31
CA SER A 20 7.28 11.54 2.46
C SER A 20 5.76 11.77 2.43
N VAL A 21 5.08 11.24 1.41
CA VAL A 21 3.62 11.37 1.31
C VAL A 21 2.94 10.79 2.55
N SER A 22 3.37 9.61 3.02
CA SER A 22 2.79 8.98 4.21
C SER A 22 3.05 9.78 5.50
N LEU A 23 4.18 10.48 5.64
CA LEU A 23 4.44 11.30 6.82
C LEU A 23 3.60 12.58 6.87
N LYS A 24 3.09 13.05 5.73
CA LYS A 24 2.17 14.20 5.71
C LYS A 24 0.83 13.88 6.38
N THR A 25 0.37 12.63 6.25
CA THR A 25 -0.90 12.16 6.83
C THR A 25 -0.73 11.47 8.18
N SER A 26 0.43 10.85 8.42
CA SER A 26 0.78 10.18 9.67
C SER A 26 2.10 10.72 10.23
N PRO A 27 2.11 11.92 10.86
CA PRO A 27 3.35 12.61 11.21
C PRO A 27 4.02 12.11 12.49
N LEU A 28 3.35 11.31 13.33
CA LEU A 28 3.84 11.00 14.68
C LEU A 28 4.77 9.79 14.69
N LEU A 29 5.83 9.84 15.50
CA LEU A 29 6.82 8.76 15.56
C LEU A 29 6.21 7.41 15.94
N ALA A 30 5.26 7.39 16.88
CA ALA A 30 4.56 6.20 17.34
C ALA A 30 3.75 5.47 16.24
N GLN A 31 3.40 6.16 15.16
CA GLN A 31 2.71 5.55 14.00
C GLN A 31 3.68 4.72 13.15
N TRP A 32 4.99 4.91 13.31
CA TRP A 32 6.01 4.26 12.49
C TRP A 32 6.90 3.32 13.28
N LEU A 33 7.19 3.65 14.55
CA LEU A 33 8.13 2.93 15.39
C LEU A 33 7.61 2.74 16.82
N ARG A 34 7.83 1.55 17.37
CA ARG A 34 7.69 1.24 18.80
C ARG A 34 8.99 0.63 19.32
N PHE A 35 9.51 1.20 20.40
CA PHE A 35 10.73 0.72 21.05
C PHE A 35 10.38 -0.32 22.11
N GLU A 36 10.88 -1.55 21.93
CA GLU A 36 10.56 -2.69 22.80
C GLU A 36 11.52 -2.77 23.99
N ALA A 37 11.05 -3.35 25.10
CA ALA A 37 11.84 -3.48 26.33
C ALA A 37 13.09 -4.37 26.17
N ASP A 38 13.09 -5.29 25.20
CA ASP A 38 14.23 -6.17 24.89
C ASP A 38 15.28 -5.52 23.96
N GLY A 39 15.09 -4.24 23.60
CA GLY A 39 15.95 -3.49 22.69
C GLY A 39 15.66 -3.70 21.21
N SER A 40 14.65 -4.49 20.85
CA SER A 40 14.13 -4.53 19.47
C SER A 40 13.29 -3.29 19.15
N VAL A 41 13.12 -3.02 17.86
CA VAL A 41 12.26 -1.95 17.35
C VAL A 41 11.20 -2.58 16.46
N THR A 42 9.94 -2.37 16.83
CA THR A 42 8.80 -2.70 15.98
C THR A 42 8.56 -1.55 15.01
N VAL A 43 8.47 -1.88 13.73
CA VAL A 43 8.23 -0.95 12.63
C VAL A 43 6.83 -1.24 12.08
N PHE A 44 6.01 -0.21 11.96
CA PHE A 44 4.66 -0.32 11.42
C PHE A 44 4.63 0.15 9.98
N THR A 45 3.76 -0.48 9.19
CA THR A 45 3.38 -0.03 7.85
C THR A 45 1.90 -0.30 7.64
N GLY A 46 1.24 0.58 6.90
CA GLY A 46 -0.12 0.37 6.38
C GLY A 46 -0.14 -0.38 5.06
N LYS A 47 1.03 -0.72 4.49
CA LYS A 47 1.13 -1.45 3.22
C LYS A 47 0.90 -2.94 3.43
N ALA A 48 0.10 -3.54 2.54
CA ALA A 48 -0.23 -4.96 2.57
C ALA A 48 0.83 -5.79 1.85
N GLU A 49 1.20 -6.92 2.42
CA GLU A 49 2.04 -7.93 1.77
C GLU A 49 1.17 -8.87 0.94
N LEU A 50 1.40 -8.89 -0.37
CA LEU A 50 0.64 -9.65 -1.36
C LEU A 50 1.54 -10.59 -2.18
N GLY A 51 2.80 -10.78 -1.75
CA GLY A 51 3.80 -11.63 -2.40
C GLY A 51 5.02 -10.88 -2.94
N GLN A 52 4.97 -9.56 -2.97
CA GLN A 52 6.06 -8.71 -3.47
C GLN A 52 7.30 -8.69 -2.56
N GLY A 53 7.18 -9.07 -1.28
CA GLY A 53 8.28 -9.06 -0.32
C GLY A 53 8.59 -7.66 0.23
N ILE A 54 7.58 -6.80 0.32
CA ILE A 54 7.74 -5.41 0.78
C ILE A 54 8.14 -5.35 2.25
N LEU A 55 7.61 -6.25 3.08
CA LEU A 55 7.90 -6.23 4.52
C LEU A 55 9.39 -6.44 4.78
N HIS A 56 10.03 -7.33 4.02
CA HIS A 56 11.48 -7.53 4.10
C HIS A 56 12.26 -6.30 3.65
N ALA A 57 11.85 -5.64 2.56
CA ALA A 57 12.51 -4.42 2.10
C ALA A 57 12.40 -3.27 3.12
N LEU A 58 11.24 -3.12 3.78
CA LEU A 58 11.05 -2.14 4.85
C LEU A 58 11.85 -2.50 6.11
N LYS A 59 11.95 -3.79 6.45
CA LYS A 59 12.80 -4.30 7.54
C LYS A 59 14.27 -3.97 7.33
N LEU A 60 14.79 -4.24 6.13
CA LEU A 60 16.17 -3.90 5.74
C LEU A 60 16.41 -2.39 5.86
N THR A 61 15.44 -1.60 5.40
CA THR A 61 15.50 -0.13 5.45
C THR A 61 15.61 0.38 6.88
N ALA A 62 14.76 -0.11 7.80
CA ALA A 62 14.81 0.26 9.20
C ALA A 62 16.10 -0.23 9.90
N ALA A 63 16.51 -1.48 9.65
CA ALA A 63 17.73 -2.06 10.20
C ALA A 63 18.97 -1.22 9.83
N HIS A 64 19.06 -0.84 8.55
CA HIS A 64 20.13 0.01 8.06
C HIS A 64 20.11 1.38 8.72
N GLU A 65 18.96 2.04 8.78
CA GLU A 65 18.88 3.40 9.31
C GLU A 65 19.18 3.45 10.82
N LEU A 66 18.75 2.43 11.59
CA LEU A 66 18.96 2.33 13.04
C LEU A 66 20.31 1.71 13.46
N ASP A 67 21.14 1.24 12.53
CA ASP A 67 22.35 0.43 12.83
C ASP A 67 22.05 -0.79 13.71
N LEU A 68 20.92 -1.46 13.46
CA LEU A 68 20.52 -2.67 14.19
C LEU A 68 20.61 -3.90 13.28
N PRO A 69 20.97 -5.09 13.81
CA PRO A 69 20.85 -6.32 13.05
C PRO A 69 19.38 -6.62 12.75
N LEU A 70 19.08 -7.28 11.63
CA LEU A 70 17.69 -7.60 11.24
C LEU A 70 16.89 -8.31 12.33
N THR A 71 17.54 -9.15 13.14
CA THR A 71 16.91 -9.88 14.26
C THR A 71 16.37 -8.97 15.36
N ARG A 72 16.73 -7.68 15.36
CA ARG A 72 16.24 -6.65 16.28
C ARG A 72 15.16 -5.77 15.65
N ILE A 73 14.81 -5.98 14.38
CA ILE A 73 13.70 -5.28 13.73
C ILE A 73 12.51 -6.24 13.59
N ARG A 74 11.37 -5.84 14.15
CA ARG A 74 10.09 -6.51 13.95
C ARG A 74 9.26 -5.67 12.99
N ILE A 75 8.64 -6.29 12.00
CA ILE A 75 7.67 -5.61 11.15
C ILE A 75 6.29 -6.05 11.62
N GLU A 76 5.43 -5.07 11.92
CA GLU A 76 4.02 -5.31 12.15
C GLU A 76 3.26 -5.07 10.85
N THR A 77 2.48 -6.07 10.44
CA THR A 77 1.67 -5.99 9.22
C THR A 77 0.52 -4.99 9.39
N ALA A 78 0.05 -4.45 8.27
CA ALA A 78 -1.06 -3.51 8.22
C ALA A 78 -2.25 -3.95 9.08
N ASN A 79 -2.60 -3.14 10.08
CA ASN A 79 -3.77 -3.30 10.91
C ASN A 79 -4.35 -1.94 11.33
N THR A 80 -5.64 -1.88 11.61
CA THR A 80 -6.34 -0.63 11.93
C THR A 80 -6.12 -0.12 13.36
N ALA A 81 -5.47 -0.90 14.24
CA ALA A 81 -5.23 -0.52 15.63
C ALA A 81 -3.95 0.32 15.78
N HIS A 82 -2.90 0.00 15.01
CA HIS A 82 -1.56 0.55 15.21
C HIS A 82 -0.87 1.04 13.94
N SER A 83 -1.23 0.54 12.76
CA SER A 83 -0.56 0.94 11.52
C SER A 83 -1.02 2.33 11.04
N PRO A 84 -0.15 3.09 10.34
CA PRO A 84 -0.55 4.32 9.69
C PRO A 84 -1.51 4.03 8.53
N ASP A 85 -2.47 4.93 8.29
CA ASP A 85 -3.31 4.86 7.09
C ASP A 85 -2.49 5.34 5.87
N GLU A 86 -1.96 4.36 5.13
CA GLU A 86 -1.16 4.58 3.93
C GLU A 86 -1.97 4.36 2.64
N GLY A 87 -3.30 4.23 2.74
CA GLY A 87 -4.19 3.94 1.62
C GLY A 87 -3.81 2.65 0.87
N MET A 88 -3.94 2.69 -0.46
CA MET A 88 -3.75 1.51 -1.30
C MET A 88 -2.27 1.09 -1.40
N THR A 89 -2.03 -0.22 -1.47
CA THR A 89 -0.76 -0.79 -1.93
C THR A 89 -0.81 -0.93 -3.45
N SER A 90 -0.16 -0.01 -4.16
CA SER A 90 -0.15 0.01 -5.63
C SER A 90 1.15 0.60 -6.16
N GLY A 91 1.59 0.11 -7.32
CA GLY A 91 2.86 0.48 -7.93
C GLY A 91 4.06 0.30 -6.99
N SER A 92 5.11 1.07 -7.22
CA SER A 92 6.30 1.10 -6.35
C SER A 92 6.14 2.07 -5.15
N LEU A 93 4.92 2.52 -4.86
CA LEU A 93 4.64 3.52 -3.82
C LEU A 93 5.00 3.02 -2.42
N SER A 94 4.96 1.70 -2.15
CA SER A 94 5.31 1.20 -0.82
C SER A 94 6.76 1.48 -0.44
N VAL A 95 7.71 1.31 -1.35
CA VAL A 95 9.12 1.67 -1.07
C VAL A 95 9.31 3.19 -1.11
N GLN A 96 8.66 3.87 -2.05
CA GLN A 96 8.82 5.32 -2.23
C GLN A 96 8.24 6.12 -1.05
N ASP A 97 7.04 5.77 -0.57
CA ASP A 97 6.32 6.51 0.46
C ASP A 97 6.57 5.93 1.84
N SER A 98 6.16 4.66 2.07
CA SER A 98 6.33 3.99 3.37
C SER A 98 7.80 3.79 3.70
N GLY A 99 8.60 3.35 2.71
CA GLY A 99 10.04 3.20 2.87
C GLY A 99 10.73 4.52 3.23
N MET A 100 10.38 5.63 2.59
CA MET A 100 10.92 6.94 2.97
C MET A 100 10.43 7.42 4.34
N ALA A 101 9.15 7.20 4.67
CA ALA A 101 8.60 7.53 5.99
C ALA A 101 9.36 6.80 7.11
N ILE A 102 9.56 5.49 6.94
CA ILE A 102 10.31 4.65 7.88
C ILE A 102 11.75 5.12 7.98
N ARG A 103 12.41 5.49 6.87
CA ARG A 103 13.78 6.07 6.91
C ARG A 103 13.82 7.36 7.70
N GLN A 104 12.89 8.29 7.45
CA GLN A 104 12.86 9.57 8.16
C GLN A 104 12.56 9.36 9.66
N ALA A 105 11.60 8.49 10.00
CA ALA A 105 11.31 8.12 11.39
C ALA A 105 12.50 7.47 12.09
N CYS A 106 13.20 6.54 11.41
CA CYS A 106 14.38 5.87 11.95
C CYS A 106 15.57 6.82 12.11
N ALA A 107 15.79 7.74 11.16
CA ALA A 107 16.83 8.75 11.26
C ALA A 107 16.61 9.65 12.48
N HIS A 108 15.38 10.11 12.68
CA HIS A 108 15.00 10.88 13.86
C HIS A 108 15.19 10.06 15.15
N ALA A 109 14.75 8.81 15.19
CA ALA A 109 14.96 7.92 16.33
C ALA A 109 16.45 7.71 16.65
N ALA A 110 17.30 7.56 15.63
CA ALA A 110 18.75 7.44 15.79
C ALA A 110 19.40 8.75 16.31
N GLN A 111 18.87 9.92 15.93
CA GLN A 111 19.29 11.19 16.50
C GLN A 111 18.90 11.30 17.98
N LEU A 112 17.66 10.97 18.33
CA LEU A 112 17.17 10.95 19.71
C LEU A 112 17.98 9.98 20.58
N PHE A 113 18.29 8.80 20.07
CA PHE A 113 19.16 7.81 20.72
C PHE A 113 20.51 8.44 21.13
N LYS A 114 21.14 9.20 20.23
CA LYS A 114 22.41 9.90 20.48
C LYS A 114 22.23 11.06 21.46
N MET A 115 21.21 11.90 21.26
CA MET A 115 20.94 13.08 22.11
C MET A 115 20.69 12.71 23.56
N HIS A 116 20.00 11.59 23.79
CA HIS A 116 19.69 11.09 25.12
C HIS A 116 20.74 10.15 25.70
N THR A 117 21.87 9.96 24.99
CA THR A 117 22.99 9.10 25.39
C THR A 117 22.57 7.68 25.74
N CYS A 118 21.60 7.14 24.98
CA CYS A 118 21.09 5.79 25.19
C CYS A 118 22.16 4.74 24.83
N THR A 119 22.14 3.61 25.53
CA THR A 119 22.94 2.42 25.18
C THR A 119 22.13 1.38 24.42
N ALA A 120 20.80 1.39 24.59
CA ALA A 120 19.84 0.58 23.85
C ALA A 120 18.59 1.39 23.47
N TYR A 121 17.97 1.06 22.32
CA TYR A 121 16.76 1.75 21.84
C TYR A 121 15.58 1.63 22.83
N ALA A 122 15.55 0.58 23.66
CA ALA A 122 14.58 0.41 24.74
C ALA A 122 14.51 1.62 25.69
N GLU A 123 15.64 2.31 25.92
CA GLU A 123 15.70 3.46 26.82
C GLU A 123 14.86 4.64 26.33
N LEU A 124 14.69 4.79 25.00
CA LEU A 124 13.88 5.86 24.42
C LEU A 124 12.43 5.81 24.91
N ARG A 125 11.89 4.62 25.17
CA ARG A 125 10.52 4.44 25.70
C ARG A 125 10.24 5.30 26.94
N SER A 126 11.25 5.53 27.78
CA SER A 126 11.14 6.32 29.02
C SER A 126 11.65 7.77 28.88
N LYS A 127 12.34 8.08 27.79
CA LYS A 127 13.08 9.34 27.61
C LYS A 127 12.43 10.28 26.60
N ILE A 128 11.55 9.77 25.74
CA ILE A 128 10.84 10.56 24.73
C ILE A 128 9.33 10.32 24.83
N ASP A 129 8.55 11.30 24.39
CA ASP A 129 7.15 11.10 24.05
C ASP A 129 7.06 10.63 22.60
N ALA A 130 6.68 9.37 22.36
CA ALA A 130 6.57 8.85 20.99
C ALA A 130 5.45 9.51 20.16
N GLN A 131 4.57 10.31 20.77
CA GLN A 131 3.59 11.14 20.05
C GLN A 131 4.21 12.41 19.45
N LEU A 132 5.52 12.63 19.59
CA LEU A 132 6.19 13.73 18.91
C LEU A 132 6.19 13.54 17.37
N PRO A 133 6.07 14.63 16.59
CA PRO A 133 6.21 14.55 15.14
C PRO A 133 7.60 14.11 14.72
N VAL A 134 7.71 13.35 13.62
CA VAL A 134 8.99 13.00 13.02
C VAL A 134 9.70 14.26 12.53
N ASP A 135 10.90 14.52 13.04
CA ASP A 135 11.77 15.59 12.54
C ASP A 135 12.40 15.17 11.21
N VAL A 136 11.78 15.62 10.11
CA VAL A 136 12.25 15.33 8.76
C VAL A 136 13.51 16.10 8.38
N THR A 137 13.97 17.06 9.19
CA THR A 137 15.21 17.79 8.94
C THR A 137 16.45 16.96 9.28
N VAL A 138 16.27 15.88 10.04
CA VAL A 138 17.32 14.90 10.33
C VAL A 138 17.67 14.16 9.03
N PRO A 139 18.93 14.23 8.57
CA PRO A 139 19.31 13.58 7.33
C PRO A 139 19.26 12.06 7.48
N THR A 140 18.65 11.39 6.51
CA THR A 140 18.72 9.93 6.39
C THR A 140 20.09 9.49 5.89
N LYS A 141 20.47 8.24 6.15
CA LYS A 141 21.74 7.69 5.64
C LYS A 141 21.78 7.72 4.12
N SER A 142 22.89 8.20 3.56
CA SER A 142 23.15 8.22 2.12
C SER A 142 23.89 6.98 1.61
N THR A 143 24.26 6.06 2.51
CA THR A 143 24.93 4.81 2.17
C THR A 143 23.99 3.83 1.50
N ALA A 144 24.52 3.06 0.56
CA ALA A 144 23.78 1.95 -0.03
C ALA A 144 23.44 0.90 1.04
N LEU A 145 22.25 0.32 0.92
CA LEU A 145 21.83 -0.86 1.68
C LEU A 145 22.71 -2.05 1.26
N ASN A 146 23.67 -2.41 2.12
CA ASN A 146 24.58 -3.55 1.92
C ASN A 146 24.15 -4.80 2.71
N LEU A 147 22.99 -4.75 3.36
CA LEU A 147 22.39 -5.90 4.04
C LEU A 147 21.96 -6.93 2.99
N THR A 148 22.46 -8.14 3.11
CA THR A 148 22.29 -9.23 2.13
C THR A 148 21.51 -10.42 2.69
N GLU A 149 21.02 -10.27 3.92
CA GLU A 149 20.15 -11.23 4.57
C GLU A 149 18.93 -11.51 3.69
N GLY A 150 18.75 -12.80 3.36
CA GLY A 150 17.65 -13.27 2.55
C GLY A 150 16.29 -13.04 3.22
N ARG A 151 15.22 -13.04 2.42
CA ARG A 151 13.87 -12.90 2.96
C ARG A 151 13.52 -14.10 3.85
N GLU A 152 13.03 -13.82 5.04
CA GLU A 152 12.65 -14.82 6.04
C GLU A 152 11.47 -15.69 5.57
N ASP A 153 10.65 -15.18 4.65
CA ASP A 153 9.46 -15.84 4.11
C ASP A 153 9.74 -16.87 3.01
N LEU A 154 10.96 -16.92 2.44
CA LEU A 154 11.27 -17.80 1.31
C LEU A 154 11.07 -19.28 1.62
N VAL A 155 11.45 -19.72 2.82
CA VAL A 155 11.27 -21.11 3.23
C VAL A 155 9.77 -21.44 3.28
N ALA A 156 8.97 -20.54 3.83
CA ALA A 156 7.52 -20.69 3.90
C ALA A 156 6.89 -20.72 2.49
N LEU A 157 7.34 -19.85 1.57
CA LEU A 157 6.92 -19.81 0.17
C LEU A 157 7.20 -21.12 -0.57
N VAL A 158 8.44 -21.61 -0.49
CA VAL A 158 8.86 -22.85 -1.16
C VAL A 158 8.11 -24.06 -0.64
N HIS A 159 7.73 -24.05 0.64
CA HIS A 159 6.94 -25.12 1.26
C HIS A 159 5.43 -24.91 1.16
N GLY A 160 4.94 -23.90 0.46
CA GLY A 160 3.51 -23.63 0.30
C GLY A 160 2.79 -23.37 1.63
N LYS A 161 3.47 -22.69 2.56
CA LYS A 161 2.86 -22.31 3.85
C LYS A 161 1.88 -21.15 3.66
N PRO A 162 0.78 -21.12 4.44
CA PRO A 162 -0.28 -20.12 4.32
C PRO A 162 0.17 -18.80 4.97
N ILE A 163 0.89 -17.97 4.23
CA ILE A 163 1.50 -16.74 4.75
C ILE A 163 0.92 -15.47 4.13
N PHE A 164 0.03 -15.59 3.14
CA PHE A 164 -0.65 -14.46 2.53
C PHE A 164 -2.10 -14.37 2.97
N LEU A 165 -2.67 -13.18 2.79
CA LEU A 165 -4.07 -12.90 3.10
C LEU A 165 -5.03 -13.86 2.38
N HIS A 166 -4.67 -14.32 1.17
CA HIS A 166 -5.41 -15.30 0.38
C HIS A 166 -5.53 -16.66 1.05
N ASP A 167 -4.52 -17.03 1.84
CA ASP A 167 -4.50 -18.33 2.51
C ASP A 167 -5.34 -18.29 3.81
N LEU A 168 -5.62 -17.08 4.30
CA LEU A 168 -6.36 -16.91 5.54
C LEU A 168 -7.83 -17.26 5.33
N GLY A 169 -8.34 -18.21 6.12
CA GLY A 169 -9.75 -18.59 6.10
C GLY A 169 -10.15 -19.75 5.20
N ILE A 170 -9.29 -20.18 4.27
CA ILE A 170 -9.54 -21.35 3.41
C ILE A 170 -9.40 -22.66 4.20
N ASN A 171 -8.50 -22.68 5.18
CA ASN A 171 -8.29 -23.82 6.05
C ASN A 171 -8.35 -23.36 7.52
N VAL A 172 -9.42 -23.76 8.20
CA VAL A 172 -9.68 -23.49 9.63
C VAL A 172 -8.61 -24.10 10.53
N ASP A 173 -7.87 -25.12 10.07
CA ASP A 173 -6.75 -25.71 10.80
C ASP A 173 -5.46 -24.88 10.65
N LEU A 174 -5.38 -24.06 9.60
CA LEU A 174 -4.22 -23.21 9.29
C LEU A 174 -4.40 -21.75 9.73
N THR A 175 -5.64 -21.34 10.07
CA THR A 175 -5.91 -19.97 10.52
C THR A 175 -6.85 -19.92 11.73
N PRO A 176 -6.57 -19.07 12.72
CA PRO A 176 -7.30 -19.04 13.99
C PRO A 176 -8.69 -18.36 13.90
N ILE A 177 -9.19 -18.07 12.69
CA ILE A 177 -10.43 -17.33 12.49
C ILE A 177 -11.62 -18.29 12.57
N LYS A 178 -12.37 -18.19 13.67
CA LYS A 178 -13.61 -18.93 13.86
C LYS A 178 -14.77 -18.17 13.20
N ASN A 179 -15.74 -18.92 12.69
CA ASN A 179 -16.97 -18.38 12.10
C ASN A 179 -16.73 -17.41 10.92
N LEU A 180 -15.77 -17.73 10.06
CA LEU A 180 -15.51 -16.93 8.86
C LEU A 180 -16.75 -16.90 7.95
N LEU A 181 -17.18 -15.69 7.59
CA LEU A 181 -18.17 -15.48 6.55
C LEU A 181 -17.49 -15.11 5.24
N HIS A 182 -18.10 -15.50 4.13
CA HIS A 182 -17.56 -15.35 2.79
C HIS A 182 -18.28 -14.21 2.07
N GLY A 183 -17.48 -13.27 1.56
CA GLY A 183 -17.95 -12.09 0.84
C GLY A 183 -17.91 -12.26 -0.68
N ARG A 184 -18.94 -11.78 -1.38
CA ARG A 184 -18.95 -11.61 -2.84
C ARG A 184 -19.56 -10.29 -3.25
N MET A 185 -18.94 -9.63 -4.22
CA MET A 185 -19.48 -8.40 -4.81
C MET A 185 -20.37 -8.74 -5.98
N VAL A 186 -21.54 -8.11 -6.05
CA VAL A 186 -22.38 -8.13 -7.25
C VAL A 186 -21.97 -6.95 -8.11
N ARG A 187 -21.30 -7.24 -9.24
CA ARG A 187 -20.81 -6.23 -10.18
C ARG A 187 -21.88 -5.93 -11.22
N GLY A 188 -22.14 -4.64 -11.44
CA GLY A 188 -22.92 -4.21 -12.58
C GLY A 188 -22.20 -4.51 -13.91
N PRO A 189 -22.92 -4.45 -15.03
CA PRO A 189 -22.44 -4.95 -16.33
C PRO A 189 -21.44 -4.02 -17.05
N GLY A 190 -21.11 -2.85 -16.49
CA GLY A 190 -20.22 -1.87 -17.13
C GLY A 190 -19.53 -0.91 -16.15
N LEU A 191 -18.54 -0.15 -16.63
CA LEU A 191 -17.77 0.81 -15.81
C LEU A 191 -18.63 1.98 -15.31
N ARG A 192 -19.56 2.46 -16.15
CA ARG A 192 -20.52 3.52 -15.82
C ARG A 192 -21.91 2.91 -15.75
N CYS A 193 -22.19 2.23 -14.65
CA CYS A 193 -23.51 1.70 -14.38
C CYS A 193 -24.03 2.16 -13.02
N THR A 194 -25.34 2.38 -12.97
CA THR A 194 -26.07 2.75 -11.76
C THR A 194 -27.11 1.69 -11.48
N LEU A 195 -27.14 1.19 -10.24
CA LEU A 195 -28.15 0.24 -9.83
C LEU A 195 -29.51 0.95 -9.68
N ARG A 196 -30.55 0.41 -10.30
CA ARG A 196 -31.92 0.89 -10.09
C ARG A 196 -32.48 0.38 -8.76
N ASP A 197 -33.36 1.17 -8.16
CA ASP A 197 -34.05 0.78 -6.92
C ASP A 197 -35.12 -0.29 -7.17
N GLU A 198 -35.65 -0.33 -8.39
CA GLU A 198 -36.67 -1.28 -8.83
C GLU A 198 -36.16 -2.73 -8.69
N GLY A 199 -36.98 -3.58 -8.06
CA GLY A 199 -36.66 -5.00 -7.87
C GLY A 199 -35.69 -5.30 -6.73
N TRP A 200 -35.15 -4.30 -6.01
CA TRP A 200 -34.29 -4.52 -4.84
C TRP A 200 -35.00 -5.35 -3.76
N THR A 201 -36.21 -4.95 -3.36
CA THR A 201 -37.00 -5.63 -2.33
C THR A 201 -37.32 -7.08 -2.71
N ASP A 202 -37.69 -7.31 -3.97
CA ASP A 202 -38.01 -8.66 -4.48
C ASP A 202 -36.74 -9.52 -4.56
N ALA A 203 -35.60 -8.92 -4.93
CA ALA A 203 -34.32 -9.59 -4.95
C ALA A 203 -33.88 -10.03 -3.56
N LEU A 204 -34.08 -9.20 -2.53
CA LEU A 204 -33.85 -9.57 -1.13
C LEU A 204 -34.78 -10.68 -0.66
N ALA A 205 -36.08 -10.59 -0.96
CA ALA A 205 -37.06 -11.60 -0.60
C ALA A 205 -36.78 -12.97 -1.25
N ALA A 206 -36.02 -12.99 -2.35
CA ALA A 206 -35.61 -14.22 -3.03
C ALA A 206 -34.35 -14.87 -2.41
N MET A 207 -33.71 -14.26 -1.42
CA MET A 207 -32.52 -14.81 -0.75
C MET A 207 -32.88 -15.74 0.41
N SER A 208 -31.99 -16.69 0.73
CA SER A 208 -32.11 -17.50 1.95
C SER A 208 -31.85 -16.64 3.19
N GLU A 209 -32.44 -17.00 4.33
CA GLU A 209 -32.26 -16.30 5.62
C GLU A 209 -30.79 -16.31 6.09
N GLU A 210 -29.99 -17.27 5.65
CA GLU A 210 -28.55 -17.37 5.98
C GLU A 210 -27.68 -16.36 5.21
N ILE A 211 -28.24 -15.66 4.21
CA ILE A 211 -27.51 -14.79 3.30
C ILE A 211 -27.81 -13.34 3.64
N GLN A 212 -26.76 -12.59 3.94
CA GLN A 212 -26.85 -11.16 4.18
C GLN A 212 -26.46 -10.41 2.91
N VAL A 213 -27.30 -9.47 2.49
CA VAL A 213 -27.07 -8.65 1.31
C VAL A 213 -27.05 -7.19 1.72
N PHE A 214 -25.99 -6.49 1.32
CA PHE A 214 -25.74 -5.09 1.63
C PHE A 214 -25.72 -4.27 0.36
N ARG A 215 -26.21 -3.03 0.46
CA ARG A 215 -26.18 -2.05 -0.62
C ARG A 215 -25.75 -0.69 -0.10
N ASP A 216 -24.79 -0.09 -0.81
CA ASP A 216 -24.40 1.31 -0.68
C ASP A 216 -24.38 1.94 -2.07
N GLY A 217 -25.44 2.69 -2.40
CA GLY A 217 -25.67 3.20 -3.75
C GLY A 217 -25.73 2.07 -4.80
N SER A 218 -24.77 2.05 -5.71
CA SER A 218 -24.63 1.00 -6.75
C SER A 218 -23.72 -0.16 -6.34
N LEU A 219 -23.12 -0.09 -5.14
CA LEU A 219 -22.27 -1.15 -4.61
C LEU A 219 -23.16 -2.18 -3.90
N VAL A 220 -23.11 -3.44 -4.35
CA VAL A 220 -23.85 -4.54 -3.71
C VAL A 220 -22.89 -5.63 -3.29
N GLY A 221 -22.97 -6.00 -2.01
CA GLY A 221 -22.18 -7.08 -1.41
C GLY A 221 -23.08 -8.16 -0.83
N VAL A 222 -22.61 -9.40 -0.89
CA VAL A 222 -23.23 -10.57 -0.29
C VAL A 222 -22.27 -11.16 0.73
N VAL A 223 -22.80 -11.55 1.87
CA VAL A 223 -22.07 -12.27 2.92
C VAL A 223 -22.84 -13.54 3.25
N ALA A 224 -22.17 -14.69 3.24
CA ALA A 224 -22.77 -15.98 3.55
C ALA A 224 -21.83 -16.90 4.34
N PRO A 225 -22.32 -17.97 4.99
CA PRO A 225 -21.48 -18.90 5.75
C PRO A 225 -20.45 -19.65 4.91
N THR A 226 -20.76 -19.92 3.64
CA THR A 226 -19.84 -20.62 2.72
C THR A 226 -19.59 -19.83 1.44
N GLU A 227 -18.46 -20.10 0.79
CA GLU A 227 -18.08 -19.48 -0.48
C GLU A 227 -19.09 -19.81 -1.59
N GLU A 228 -19.58 -21.05 -1.64
CA GLU A 228 -20.54 -21.49 -2.65
C GLU A 228 -21.88 -20.76 -2.53
N LEU A 229 -22.34 -20.52 -1.29
CA LEU A 229 -23.56 -19.76 -1.05
C LEU A 229 -23.39 -18.30 -1.44
N ALA A 230 -22.27 -17.67 -1.08
CA ALA A 230 -21.97 -16.29 -1.44
C ALA A 230 -21.91 -16.11 -2.97
N GLU A 231 -21.25 -17.02 -3.68
CA GLU A 231 -21.14 -17.02 -5.14
C GLU A 231 -22.50 -17.23 -5.80
N THR A 232 -23.27 -18.22 -5.34
CA THR A 232 -24.61 -18.53 -5.88
C THR A 232 -25.56 -17.35 -5.70
N ALA A 233 -25.57 -16.74 -4.52
CA ALA A 233 -26.39 -15.57 -4.25
C ALA A 233 -25.96 -14.35 -5.06
N ALA A 234 -24.65 -14.09 -5.18
CA ALA A 234 -24.16 -13.00 -6.02
C ALA A 234 -24.60 -13.19 -7.49
N GLY A 235 -24.46 -14.40 -8.04
CA GLY A 235 -24.90 -14.71 -9.40
C GLY A 235 -26.43 -14.69 -9.58
N LYS A 236 -27.21 -14.93 -8.52
CA LYS A 236 -28.67 -14.78 -8.54
C LYS A 236 -29.07 -13.31 -8.51
N LEU A 237 -28.49 -12.52 -7.61
CA LEU A 237 -28.72 -11.07 -7.54
C LEU A 237 -28.32 -10.38 -8.84
N GLN A 238 -27.21 -10.77 -9.47
CA GLN A 238 -26.80 -10.20 -10.76
C GLN A 238 -27.86 -10.35 -11.85
N ARG A 239 -28.70 -11.40 -11.79
CA ARG A 239 -29.81 -11.63 -12.73
C ARG A 239 -31.10 -10.91 -12.37
N LEU A 240 -31.32 -10.64 -11.08
CA LEU A 240 -32.53 -10.00 -10.58
C LEU A 240 -32.41 -8.47 -10.56
N LEU A 241 -31.21 -7.96 -10.32
CA LEU A 241 -30.94 -6.53 -10.24
C LEU A 241 -30.85 -5.92 -11.64
N THR A 242 -31.49 -4.77 -11.79
CA THR A 242 -31.51 -4.03 -13.06
C THR A 242 -30.59 -2.82 -12.96
N TRP A 243 -29.83 -2.58 -14.01
CA TRP A 243 -28.81 -1.53 -14.05
C TRP A 243 -29.07 -0.59 -15.20
N ASP A 244 -28.96 0.71 -14.94
CA ASP A 244 -28.73 1.68 -16.00
C ASP A 244 -27.27 1.63 -16.41
N VAL A 245 -27.03 1.47 -17.70
CA VAL A 245 -25.68 1.37 -18.27
C VAL A 245 -25.49 2.51 -19.23
N GLU A 246 -24.57 3.41 -18.90
CA GLU A 246 -24.15 4.46 -19.81
C GLU A 246 -23.29 3.85 -20.92
N ALA A 247 -23.60 4.19 -22.17
CA ALA A 247 -22.78 3.79 -23.30
C ALA A 247 -21.40 4.46 -23.20
N LEU A 248 -20.35 3.66 -23.18
CA LEU A 248 -18.99 4.18 -23.28
C LEU A 248 -18.66 4.48 -24.75
N PRO A 249 -17.82 5.50 -25.03
CA PRO A 249 -17.33 5.75 -26.37
C PRO A 249 -16.64 4.51 -26.95
N ASP A 250 -16.79 4.29 -28.25
CA ASP A 250 -15.98 3.31 -28.97
C ASP A 250 -14.50 3.64 -28.77
N CYS A 251 -13.65 2.63 -28.56
CA CYS A 251 -12.20 2.78 -28.62
C CYS A 251 -11.72 2.30 -30.00
N ARG A 252 -11.57 3.21 -30.96
CA ARG A 252 -10.99 2.90 -32.28
C ARG A 252 -9.46 3.05 -32.22
N GLU A 253 -8.79 2.58 -33.28
CA GLU A 253 -7.33 2.44 -33.44
C GLU A 253 -6.47 3.32 -32.51
N GLY A 254 -5.97 2.75 -31.42
CA GLY A 254 -5.00 3.41 -30.54
C GLY A 254 -5.57 4.43 -29.55
N GLY A 255 -6.89 4.49 -29.33
CA GLY A 255 -7.52 5.26 -28.25
C GLY A 255 -7.42 6.79 -28.39
N VAL A 256 -7.11 7.29 -29.60
CA VAL A 256 -6.96 8.72 -29.89
C VAL A 256 -8.31 9.45 -29.82
N ASP A 257 -9.40 8.76 -30.16
CA ASP A 257 -10.77 9.25 -30.05
C ASP A 257 -11.21 9.53 -28.61
N LEU A 258 -10.69 8.77 -27.64
CA LEU A 258 -10.92 9.04 -26.21
C LEU A 258 -10.31 10.37 -25.76
N TRP A 259 -9.22 10.85 -26.39
CA TRP A 259 -8.58 12.12 -26.03
C TRP A 259 -9.47 13.33 -26.32
N GLU A 260 -10.30 13.27 -27.36
CA GLU A 260 -11.17 14.38 -27.78
C GLU A 260 -12.40 14.54 -26.86
N VAL A 261 -12.82 13.47 -26.19
CA VAL A 261 -14.02 13.44 -25.34
C VAL A 261 -13.72 13.29 -23.85
N ALA A 262 -12.50 12.87 -23.48
CA ALA A 262 -12.11 12.74 -22.09
C ALA A 262 -11.88 14.13 -21.47
N PRO A 263 -12.47 14.43 -20.30
CA PRO A 263 -12.15 15.66 -19.59
C PRO A 263 -10.67 15.68 -19.23
N ALA A 264 -10.02 16.84 -19.44
CA ALA A 264 -8.64 17.05 -19.05
C ALA A 264 -8.48 16.78 -17.54
N MET A 265 -7.53 15.91 -17.18
CA MET A 265 -7.15 15.68 -15.79
C MET A 265 -5.83 16.40 -15.51
N ASP A 266 -5.77 17.11 -14.39
CA ASP A 266 -4.52 17.68 -13.90
C ASP A 266 -3.52 16.57 -13.61
N SER A 267 -2.37 16.59 -14.28
CA SER A 267 -1.25 15.71 -13.97
C SER A 267 -0.41 16.32 -12.84
N GLN A 268 -0.04 15.52 -11.84
CA GLN A 268 0.98 15.94 -10.88
C GLN A 268 2.35 15.79 -11.53
N VAL A 269 3.08 16.90 -11.67
CA VAL A 269 4.49 16.88 -12.07
C VAL A 269 5.31 16.41 -10.88
N PHE A 270 5.75 15.15 -10.91
CA PHE A 270 6.49 14.52 -9.79
C PHE A 270 7.95 15.00 -9.67
N HIS A 271 8.51 15.58 -10.72
CA HIS A 271 9.86 16.15 -10.70
C HIS A 271 10.02 17.15 -11.84
N GLU A 272 10.23 18.41 -11.51
CA GLU A 272 10.67 19.44 -12.46
C GLU A 272 12.10 19.83 -12.09
N ALA A 273 13.07 19.40 -12.89
CA ALA A 273 14.47 19.80 -12.75
C ALA A 273 14.94 20.48 -14.02
N GLY A 274 15.36 21.74 -13.85
CA GLY A 274 15.73 22.63 -14.94
C GLY A 274 14.51 23.37 -15.47
N GLN A 275 14.38 24.64 -15.11
CA GLN A 275 13.62 25.56 -15.97
C GLN A 275 14.37 25.58 -17.30
N LEU A 276 13.70 25.23 -18.39
CA LEU A 276 14.16 25.63 -19.72
C LEU A 276 14.09 27.16 -19.74
N GLN A 277 15.15 27.83 -19.26
CA GLN A 277 15.42 29.21 -19.65
C GLN A 277 15.45 29.20 -21.18
N GLU A 278 14.55 30.01 -21.77
CA GLU A 278 14.31 30.21 -23.20
C GLU A 278 15.26 29.40 -24.06
N ALA A 279 14.78 28.24 -24.51
CA ALA A 279 15.57 27.28 -25.26
C ALA A 279 16.43 28.03 -26.29
N SER A 280 17.75 27.84 -26.20
CA SER A 280 18.69 28.28 -27.23
C SER A 280 18.11 27.96 -28.61
N THR A 281 17.96 28.98 -29.45
CA THR A 281 17.44 28.87 -30.82
C THR A 281 18.33 28.04 -31.74
N GLU A 282 19.45 27.51 -31.25
CA GLU A 282 20.40 26.67 -32.00
C GLU A 282 20.25 25.16 -31.75
N GLY A 283 19.23 24.71 -31.00
CA GLY A 283 18.96 23.29 -30.76
C GLY A 283 18.03 22.63 -31.81
N LYS A 284 18.21 21.32 -32.06
CA LYS A 284 17.21 20.52 -32.80
C LYS A 284 16.06 20.15 -31.88
N LEU A 285 14.85 20.58 -32.21
CA LEU A 285 13.63 20.16 -31.53
C LEU A 285 13.13 18.83 -32.12
N TYR A 286 12.80 17.88 -31.26
CA TYR A 286 12.12 16.64 -31.62
C TYR A 286 10.81 16.57 -30.84
N GLU A 287 9.72 16.34 -31.56
CA GLU A 287 8.39 16.14 -30.99
C GLU A 287 7.86 14.78 -31.46
N ALA A 288 7.32 14.00 -30.54
CA ALA A 288 6.73 12.70 -30.83
C ALA A 288 5.59 12.41 -29.86
N VAL A 289 4.53 11.79 -30.37
CA VAL A 289 3.38 11.32 -29.58
C VAL A 289 3.49 9.81 -29.42
N TYR A 290 3.35 9.35 -28.17
CA TYR A 290 3.41 7.93 -27.84
C TYR A 290 2.09 7.49 -27.23
N PHE A 291 1.61 6.32 -27.64
CA PHE A 291 0.46 5.66 -27.04
C PHE A 291 0.88 4.42 -26.28
N ARG A 292 0.30 4.21 -25.10
CA ARG A 292 0.44 2.98 -24.31
C ARG A 292 -0.97 2.41 -24.10
N PRO A 293 -1.23 1.16 -24.52
CA PRO A 293 -2.54 0.55 -24.30
C PRO A 293 -2.82 0.36 -22.81
N ALA A 294 -4.09 0.14 -22.47
CA ALA A 294 -4.47 -0.30 -21.14
C ALA A 294 -3.76 -1.62 -20.81
N LEU A 295 -3.09 -1.66 -19.67
CA LEU A 295 -2.39 -2.85 -19.19
C LEU A 295 -3.01 -3.32 -17.89
N HIS A 296 -3.30 -4.61 -17.83
CA HIS A 296 -3.64 -5.27 -16.58
C HIS A 296 -2.35 -5.69 -15.85
N HIS A 297 -2.40 -5.65 -14.52
CA HIS A 297 -1.26 -6.03 -13.70
C HIS A 297 -0.91 -7.53 -13.84
N GLY A 298 -1.90 -8.37 -14.19
CA GLY A 298 -1.68 -9.81 -14.40
C GLY A 298 -1.21 -10.53 -13.14
N SER A 299 -1.65 -10.08 -11.95
CA SER A 299 -1.29 -10.69 -10.67
C SER A 299 -1.70 -12.17 -10.64
N MET A 300 -0.81 -13.03 -10.14
CA MET A 300 -1.12 -14.45 -9.92
C MET A 300 -2.09 -14.65 -8.77
N GLY A 301 -2.01 -13.82 -7.72
CA GLY A 301 -2.98 -13.79 -6.63
C GLY A 301 -4.17 -12.87 -6.98
N PRO A 302 -5.43 -13.30 -6.80
CA PRO A 302 -6.60 -12.45 -7.04
C PRO A 302 -6.69 -11.31 -5.99
N SER A 303 -7.54 -10.31 -6.19
CA SER A 303 -7.78 -9.33 -5.12
C SER A 303 -8.51 -10.01 -3.94
N VAL A 304 -8.02 -9.80 -2.72
CA VAL A 304 -8.61 -10.35 -1.49
C VAL A 304 -8.63 -9.28 -0.40
N ALA A 305 -9.64 -9.33 0.46
CA ALA A 305 -9.72 -8.53 1.67
C ALA A 305 -10.29 -9.41 2.79
N LEU A 306 -9.83 -9.16 4.01
CA LEU A 306 -10.32 -9.81 5.22
C LEU A 306 -10.53 -8.73 6.28
N ALA A 307 -11.66 -8.79 6.96
CA ALA A 307 -11.95 -7.93 8.10
C ALA A 307 -12.27 -8.82 9.30
N VAL A 308 -11.60 -8.53 10.42
CA VAL A 308 -11.89 -9.13 11.72
C VAL A 308 -12.31 -8.00 12.64
N TRP A 309 -13.50 -8.13 13.22
CA TRP A 309 -14.01 -7.21 14.21
C TRP A 309 -13.98 -7.87 15.58
N GLU A 310 -13.13 -7.38 16.47
CA GLU A 310 -13.07 -7.79 17.86
C GLU A 310 -13.77 -6.72 18.71
N SER A 311 -14.88 -7.07 19.36
CA SER A 311 -15.47 -6.20 20.38
C SER A 311 -15.39 -6.87 21.75
N SER A 312 -15.07 -6.09 22.78
CA SER A 312 -15.17 -6.52 24.17
C SER A 312 -16.61 -6.76 24.65
N GLU A 313 -17.60 -6.50 23.78
CA GLU A 313 -19.04 -6.66 24.06
C GLU A 313 -19.64 -7.89 23.35
N ALA A 314 -18.87 -8.60 22.52
CA ALA A 314 -19.30 -9.83 21.87
C ALA A 314 -18.80 -11.07 22.64
N SER A 315 -19.40 -11.32 23.80
CA SER A 315 -19.25 -12.58 24.56
C SER A 315 -20.60 -13.06 25.06
#